data_AF-A0A838P7B4-F1
#
_entry.id   AF-A0A838P7B4-F1
#
_cell.length_a   1.000
_cell.length_b   1.000
_cell.length_c   1.000
_cell.angle_alpha   90.00
_cell.angle_beta   90.00
_cell.angle_gamma   90.00
#
_symmetry.space_group_name_H-M   'P 1'
#
loop_
_entity.id
_entity.type
_entity.pdbx_description
1 polymer ?
#
loop_
_entity_poly.entity_id
_entity_poly.type
_entity_poly.pdbx_seq_one_letter_code
_entity_poly.pdbx_strand_id
1 'polypeptide(L)'
;MTLRRMNRAGDATKVLEPIREGMEIIENHGYYRLLLMYKGKIPPEDLLAETLKQDGSVGSISILYGIGNWYLHNGRRDEARKIFRQMVNGDQWTSFRYVAAEADLKRLG
;
A
#
# COMPACT_ATOMS: atom_id res chain seq x y z
N MET A 1 3.47 6.38 -1.32
CA MET A 1 2.96 7.66 -1.90
C MET A 1 2.91 8.79 -0.87
N THR A 2 4.05 9.35 -0.47
CA THR A 2 4.10 10.48 0.47
C THR A 2 3.48 11.76 -0.11
N LEU A 3 3.66 12.02 -1.41
CA LEU A 3 3.07 13.19 -2.09
C LEU A 3 1.54 13.23 -1.97
N ARG A 4 0.85 12.07 -1.98
CA ARG A 4 -0.61 12.01 -1.75
C ARG A 4 -0.99 12.42 -0.33
N ARG A 5 -0.18 12.08 0.67
CA ARG A 5 -0.37 12.54 2.06
C ARG A 5 -0.10 14.02 2.23
N MET A 6 0.78 14.59 1.43
CA MET A 6 1.08 16.02 1.40
C MET A 6 0.10 16.81 0.51
N ASN A 7 -1.02 16.22 0.09
CA ASN A 7 -2.00 16.82 -0.82
C ASN A 7 -1.42 17.27 -2.18
N ARG A 8 -0.29 16.69 -2.61
CA ARG A 8 0.39 16.97 -3.89
C ARG A 8 -0.01 15.93 -4.94
N ALA A 9 -1.30 15.89 -5.26
CA ALA A 9 -1.85 14.89 -6.18
C ALA A 9 -1.22 14.94 -7.58
N GLY A 10 -0.99 16.13 -8.14
CA GLY A 10 -0.37 16.27 -9.46
C GLY A 10 1.05 15.71 -9.52
N ASP A 11 1.86 15.98 -8.51
CA ASP A 11 3.22 15.43 -8.43
C ASP A 11 3.21 13.91 -8.23
N ALA A 12 2.23 13.40 -7.46
CA ALA A 12 2.03 11.97 -7.31
C ALA A 12 1.70 11.28 -8.64
N THR A 13 0.95 11.93 -9.52
CA THR A 13 0.67 11.43 -10.87
C THR A 13 1.93 11.45 -11.74
N LYS A 14 2.69 12.56 -11.72
CA LYS A 14 3.93 12.69 -12.52
C LYS A 14 4.93 11.58 -12.23
N VAL A 15 5.14 11.22 -10.97
CA VAL A 15 6.08 10.14 -10.62
C VAL A 15 5.62 8.75 -11.09
N LEU A 16 4.34 8.58 -11.44
CA LEU A 16 3.78 7.34 -11.97
C LEU A 16 3.79 7.28 -13.50
N GLU A 17 4.05 8.39 -14.21
CA GLU A 17 4.13 8.45 -15.67
C GLU A 17 5.04 7.38 -16.28
N PRO A 18 6.30 7.18 -15.83
CA PRO A 18 7.21 6.21 -16.45
C PRO A 18 6.83 4.74 -16.19
N ILE A 19 5.92 4.47 -15.24
CA ILE A 19 5.52 3.12 -14.88
C ILE A 19 4.52 2.58 -15.90
N ARG A 20 4.91 1.56 -16.66
CA ARG A 20 4.09 0.94 -17.72
C ARG A 20 3.77 -0.51 -17.41
N GLU A 21 2.68 -1.03 -17.96
CA GLU A 21 2.38 -2.46 -17.92
C GLU A 21 3.43 -3.24 -18.74
N GLY A 22 3.76 -4.47 -18.32
CA GLY A 22 4.77 -5.30 -19.00
C GLY A 22 6.22 -4.82 -18.86
N MET A 23 6.58 -4.13 -17.78
CA MET A 23 7.98 -3.84 -17.48
C MET A 23 8.69 -5.12 -17.06
N GLU A 24 9.94 -5.29 -17.52
CA GLU A 24 10.83 -6.31 -16.99
C GLU A 24 11.29 -5.88 -15.59
N ILE A 25 10.93 -6.69 -14.59
CA ILE A 25 11.25 -6.48 -13.18
C ILE A 25 12.02 -7.70 -12.72
N ILE A 26 13.13 -7.47 -12.00
CA ILE A 26 14.01 -8.55 -11.55
C ILE A 26 13.60 -9.04 -10.14
N GLU A 27 13.42 -8.12 -9.19
CA GLU A 27 13.16 -8.50 -7.77
C GLU A 27 11.87 -7.88 -7.19
N ASN A 28 11.63 -6.59 -7.46
CA ASN A 28 10.64 -5.80 -6.72
C ASN A 28 9.21 -5.86 -7.31
N HIS A 29 8.75 -7.06 -7.66
CA HIS A 29 7.45 -7.27 -8.32
C HIS A 29 6.26 -6.72 -7.51
N GLY A 30 6.28 -6.87 -6.18
CA GLY A 30 5.22 -6.34 -5.31
C GLY A 30 5.11 -4.81 -5.42
N TYR A 31 6.24 -4.10 -5.40
CA TYR A 31 6.25 -2.65 -5.56
C TYR A 31 5.79 -2.21 -6.95
N TYR A 32 6.20 -2.94 -7.99
CA TYR A 32 5.73 -2.68 -9.34
C TYR A 32 4.20 -2.78 -9.44
N ARG A 33 3.60 -3.85 -8.91
CA ARG A 33 2.15 -4.01 -8.88
C ARG A 33 1.47 -2.93 -8.04
N LEU A 34 2.06 -2.55 -6.90
CA LEU A 34 1.56 -1.45 -6.09
C LEU A 34 1.55 -0.12 -6.88
N LEU A 35 2.59 0.19 -7.65
CA LEU A 35 2.63 1.39 -8.49
C LEU A 35 1.56 1.35 -9.60
N LEU A 36 1.35 0.18 -10.23
CA LEU A 36 0.26 0.00 -11.19
C LEU A 36 -1.12 0.18 -10.54
N MET A 37 -1.31 -0.27 -9.31
CA MET A 37 -2.53 0.00 -8.53
C MET A 37 -2.72 1.50 -8.28
N TYR A 38 -1.66 2.21 -7.85
CA TYR A 38 -1.71 3.68 -7.70
C TYR A 38 -2.00 4.41 -9.01
N LYS A 39 -1.62 3.83 -10.16
CA LYS A 39 -1.93 4.33 -11.50
C LYS A 39 -3.34 3.96 -12.00
N GLY A 40 -4.09 3.19 -11.22
CA GLY A 40 -5.45 2.74 -11.58
C GLY A 40 -5.48 1.59 -12.59
N LYS A 41 -4.35 0.88 -12.78
CA LYS A 41 -4.24 -0.27 -13.69
C LYS A 41 -4.55 -1.59 -13.03
N ILE A 42 -4.41 -1.66 -11.71
CA ILE A 42 -4.76 -2.83 -10.89
C ILE A 42 -5.77 -2.38 -9.84
N PRO A 43 -6.92 -3.05 -9.72
CA PRO A 43 -7.85 -2.79 -8.61
C PRO A 43 -7.19 -3.07 -7.25
N PRO A 44 -7.39 -2.22 -6.24
CA PRO A 44 -6.79 -2.40 -4.92
C PRO A 44 -7.25 -3.69 -4.23
N GLU A 45 -8.47 -4.16 -4.51
CA GLU A 45 -9.02 -5.43 -4.05
C GLU A 45 -8.26 -6.65 -4.60
N ASP A 46 -7.86 -6.61 -5.87
CA ASP A 46 -7.13 -7.71 -6.52
C ASP A 46 -5.72 -7.81 -5.93
N LEU A 47 -5.03 -6.67 -5.82
CA LEU A 47 -3.70 -6.64 -5.22
C LEU A 47 -3.74 -7.04 -3.74
N LEU A 48 -4.79 -6.68 -3.01
CA LEU A 48 -4.99 -7.10 -1.63
C LEU A 48 -5.15 -8.63 -1.55
N ALA A 49 -6.04 -9.21 -2.35
CA ALA A 49 -6.28 -10.65 -2.37
C ALA A 49 -5.02 -11.45 -2.70
N GLU A 50 -4.19 -10.95 -3.62
CA GLU A 50 -2.89 -11.54 -3.93
C GLU A 50 -1.89 -11.42 -2.76
N THR A 51 -1.80 -10.23 -2.17
CA THR A 51 -0.87 -9.96 -1.06
C THR A 51 -1.18 -10.83 0.15
N LEU A 52 -2.46 -11.07 0.43
CA LEU A 52 -2.90 -11.92 1.53
C LEU A 52 -2.60 -13.41 1.34
N LYS A 53 -2.35 -13.87 0.11
CA LYS A 53 -1.90 -15.24 -0.16
C LYS A 53 -0.41 -15.44 0.07
N GLN A 54 0.37 -14.36 0.20
CA GLN A 54 1.80 -14.41 0.44
C GLN A 54 2.08 -14.33 1.94
N ASP A 55 2.24 -15.50 2.57
CA ASP A 55 2.42 -15.69 4.02
C ASP A 55 3.41 -14.70 4.62
N GLY A 56 2.88 -13.71 5.36
CA GLY A 56 3.57 -12.93 6.39
C GLY A 56 4.90 -12.23 6.06
N SER A 57 5.40 -12.28 4.83
CA SER A 57 6.73 -11.77 4.49
C SER A 57 6.86 -10.25 4.68
N VAL A 58 8.10 -9.77 4.84
CA VAL A 58 8.41 -8.33 4.88
C VAL A 58 7.98 -7.61 3.58
N GLY A 59 7.98 -8.33 2.45
CA GLY A 59 7.43 -7.86 1.18
C GLY A 59 5.93 -7.63 1.28
N SER A 60 5.16 -8.60 1.76
CA SER A 60 3.71 -8.50 1.84
C SER A 60 3.25 -7.40 2.82
N ILE A 61 3.89 -7.22 3.97
CA ILE A 61 3.54 -6.10 4.89
C ILE A 61 3.79 -4.72 4.25
N SER A 62 4.80 -4.59 3.40
CA SER A 62 5.07 -3.34 2.69
C SER A 62 3.99 -3.02 1.66
N ILE A 63 3.49 -4.04 0.96
CA ILE A 63 2.39 -3.89 0.00
C ILE A 63 1.08 -3.61 0.73
N LEU A 64 0.77 -4.34 1.81
CA LEU A 64 -0.42 -4.10 2.64
C LEU A 64 -0.50 -2.66 3.13
N TYR A 65 0.60 -2.12 3.67
CA TYR A 65 0.63 -0.72 4.08
C TYR A 65 0.38 0.23 2.90
N GLY A 66 0.96 -0.08 1.73
CA GLY A 66 0.75 0.66 0.50
C GLY A 66 -0.72 0.73 0.08
N ILE A 67 -1.44 -0.39 0.18
CA ILE A 67 -2.87 -0.51 -0.11
C ILE A 67 -3.70 0.23 0.95
N GLY A 68 -3.42 0.03 2.25
CA GLY A 68 -4.10 0.75 3.34
C GLY A 68 -3.95 2.26 3.22
N ASN A 69 -2.74 2.72 2.89
CA ASN A 69 -2.49 4.12 2.56
C ASN A 69 -3.29 4.58 1.33
N TRP A 70 -3.50 3.70 0.35
CA TRP A 70 -4.31 4.02 -0.82
C TRP A 70 -5.76 4.30 -0.44
N TYR A 71 -6.37 3.42 0.35
CA TYR A 71 -7.73 3.62 0.86
C TYR A 71 -7.83 4.91 1.68
N LEU A 72 -6.87 5.14 2.58
CA LEU A 72 -6.89 6.29 3.48
C LEU A 72 -6.96 7.62 2.73
N HIS A 73 -6.07 7.83 1.77
CA HIS A 73 -5.99 9.11 1.05
C HIS A 73 -7.10 9.31 0.01
N ASN A 74 -7.85 8.25 -0.33
CA ASN A 74 -9.07 8.33 -1.14
C ASN A 74 -10.34 8.41 -0.27
N GLY A 75 -10.22 8.71 1.03
CA GLY A 75 -11.35 8.89 1.93
C GLY A 75 -12.02 7.59 2.42
N ARG A 76 -11.51 6.43 2.01
CA ARG A 76 -12.03 5.10 2.36
C ARG A 76 -11.46 4.65 3.71
N ARG A 77 -11.86 5.36 4.76
CA ARG A 77 -11.26 5.25 6.11
C ARG A 77 -11.46 3.88 6.73
N ASP A 78 -12.62 3.26 6.54
CA ASP A 78 -12.94 1.97 7.18
C ASP A 78 -12.13 0.82 6.57
N GLU A 79 -11.92 0.83 5.26
CA GLU A 79 -11.06 -0.13 4.57
C GLU A 79 -9.60 0.03 4.96
N ALA A 80 -9.12 1.29 5.03
CA ALA A 80 -7.77 1.57 5.55
C ALA A 80 -7.60 1.04 6.97
N ARG A 81 -8.57 1.31 7.87
CA ARG A 81 -8.55 0.87 9.26
C ARG A 81 -8.56 -0.66 9.37
N LYS A 82 -9.32 -1.37 8.52
CA LYS A 82 -9.32 -2.85 8.48
C LYS A 82 -7.93 -3.39 8.14
N ILE A 83 -7.28 -2.85 7.12
CA ILE A 83 -5.94 -3.30 6.70
C ILE A 83 -4.90 -3.00 7.78
N PHE A 84 -4.89 -1.79 8.33
CA PHE A 84 -3.92 -1.47 9.38
C PHE A 84 -4.11 -2.33 10.63
N ARG A 85 -5.36 -2.63 11.03
CA ARG A 85 -5.64 -3.58 12.11
C ARG A 85 -5.10 -4.97 11.83
N GLN A 86 -5.28 -5.45 10.60
CA GLN A 86 -4.75 -6.75 10.21
C GLN A 86 -3.22 -6.79 10.29
N MET A 87 -2.55 -5.71 9.88
CA MET A 87 -1.09 -5.62 9.98
C MET A 87 -0.60 -5.64 11.43
N VAL A 88 -1.25 -4.89 12.33
CA VAL A 88 -0.81 -4.81 13.73
C VAL A 88 -1.18 -6.05 14.56
N ASN A 89 -2.13 -6.85 14.09
CA ASN A 89 -2.45 -8.13 14.70
C ASN A 89 -1.58 -9.30 14.18
N GLY A 90 -0.66 -9.05 13.24
CA GLY A 90 0.26 -10.06 12.69
C GLY A 90 1.65 -10.02 13.34
N ASP A 91 2.46 -11.03 13.05
CA ASP A 91 3.76 -11.26 13.71
C ASP A 91 4.92 -10.38 13.19
N GLN A 92 4.64 -9.40 12.34
CA GLN A 92 5.64 -8.56 11.67
C GLN A 92 6.00 -7.28 12.47
N TRP A 93 6.00 -7.38 13.80
CA TRP A 93 6.16 -6.25 14.74
C TRP A 93 7.51 -5.51 14.58
N THR A 94 8.55 -6.17 14.07
CA THR A 94 9.86 -5.56 13.80
C THR A 94 9.87 -4.65 12.57
N SER A 95 8.83 -4.68 11.74
CA SER A 95 8.74 -3.91 10.51
C SER A 95 8.40 -2.44 10.78
N PHE A 96 9.13 -1.51 10.15
CA PHE A 96 8.74 -0.08 10.17
C PHE A 96 7.34 0.17 9.62
N ARG A 97 6.81 -0.73 8.78
CA ARG A 97 5.44 -0.65 8.25
C ARG A 97 4.39 -0.99 9.29
N TYR A 98 4.71 -1.87 10.24
CA TYR A 98 3.88 -2.15 11.40
C TYR A 98 3.71 -0.88 12.25
N VAL A 99 4.83 -0.24 12.63
CA VAL A 99 4.82 1.01 13.42
C VAL A 99 4.06 2.12 12.71
N ALA A 100 4.21 2.22 11.38
CA ALA A 100 3.46 3.20 10.59
C ALA A 100 1.94 2.93 10.61
N ALA A 101 1.53 1.66 10.56
CA ALA A 101 0.13 1.26 10.67
C ALA A 101 -0.46 1.59 12.04
N GLU A 102 0.27 1.36 13.14
CA GLU A 102 -0.14 1.77 14.49
C GLU A 102 -0.35 3.29 14.58
N ALA A 103 0.62 4.06 14.06
CA ALA A 103 0.54 5.51 14.07
C ALA A 103 -0.67 6.02 13.27
N ASP A 104 -1.00 5.39 12.14
CA ASP A 104 -2.18 5.75 11.36
C ASP A 104 -3.49 5.30 12.02
N LEU A 105 -3.54 4.13 12.65
CA LEU A 105 -4.70 3.73 13.46
C LEU A 105 -4.98 4.74 14.56
N LYS A 106 -3.95 5.18 15.29
CA LYS A 106 -4.08 6.21 16.33
C LYS A 106 -4.63 7.53 15.79
N ARG A 107 -4.28 7.93 14.56
CA ARG A 107 -4.81 9.15 13.91
C ARG A 107 -6.23 8.95 13.38
N LEU A 108 -6.64 7.72 13.08
CA LEU A 108 -7.94 7.40 12.53
C LEU A 108 -9.07 7.41 13.57
N GLY A 109 -8.73 7.25 14.86
CA GLY A 109 -9.67 7.21 15.97
C GLY A 109 -10.07 5.78 16.32
#